data_AF-A0A8H7SFV2-F1
#
_entry.id   AF-A0A8H7SFV2-F1
#
_cell.length_a   1.000
_cell.length_b   1.000
_cell.length_c   1.000
_cell.angle_alpha   90.00
_cell.angle_beta   90.00
_cell.angle_gamma   90.00
#
_symmetry.space_group_name_H-M   'P 1'
#
loop_
_entity.id
_entity.type
_entity.pdbx_description
1 polymer ?
#
loop_
_entity_poly.entity_id
_entity_poly.type
_entity_poly.pdbx_seq_one_letter_code
_entity_poly.pdbx_strand_id
1 'polypeptide(L)'
;MTSISASDDEMKCTFENCSSFGKQFTKKGLRNHQYQQHNKSYSFHYSDSEGSTKCISIDRVNDVLTCDVCEKTYKNADAFRKHVFSTTCNIMSETVLLERDDSDDASISADDDTVHVALDTMATSPSMEEKEEEKNTRHDYKTAILSAFNALDKIDEDKEKKSLIAQLGELEPVAYVDNKGKEHNLLAASEVIQDVVASQEEEQAPSFFIVPKKRKKPMEDDPSEIFLPSIRNIILDSQYRRILAKSSYVEVDRDIALWLNYSWTLKPRMVEVCARLLEEMIITENSKALLILGGELYSRLPSLDAHYEKTISVNKGNIPQSSLPSIDTKYENIEVKLMDNDNAKKLVLGTKTMNALFTSSIRLDNSEQPIIGASSANGFIPSKETRIFVEKHKLQEVKTLMQETTPSTNKQQLLYSFDEFSQLRQVRSKFDRPSTFLCYRFTSKYTNDIRMRPLTIWTLADRSRNQDRDSDATTASKLFKHIASHVWKDDVEASLDRSIVARLRRQCKPEGKIEQLFANIEKIYTKENSSKIIGNKDLDRELKKLAALLSSEIADGNKQIAANIHYIFNQT
;
A
#
# COMPACT_ATOMS: atom_id res chain seq x y z
N MET A 1 22.62 45.23 28.84
CA MET A 1 21.78 45.57 27.69
C MET A 1 20.76 44.45 27.51
N THR A 2 19.55 44.73 27.96
CA THR A 2 18.41 43.81 28.11
C THR A 2 17.77 43.55 26.74
N SER A 3 17.69 42.27 26.35
CA SER A 3 16.96 41.84 25.16
C SER A 3 15.47 41.75 25.46
N ILE A 4 14.67 42.55 24.74
CA ILE A 4 13.21 42.46 24.75
C ILE A 4 12.81 41.29 23.86
N SER A 5 12.33 40.20 24.47
CA SER A 5 11.61 39.15 23.77
C SER A 5 10.20 39.65 23.43
N ALA A 6 9.83 39.59 22.15
CA ALA A 6 8.47 39.85 21.72
C ALA A 6 7.51 38.86 22.39
N SER A 7 6.59 39.37 23.22
CA SER A 7 5.51 38.58 23.81
C SER A 7 4.53 38.17 22.73
N ASP A 8 4.24 36.87 22.62
CA ASP A 8 3.03 36.40 21.96
C ASP A 8 1.83 37.04 22.67
N ASP A 9 1.01 37.80 21.94
CA ASP A 9 -0.22 38.41 22.48
C ASP A 9 -1.15 37.31 23.00
N GLU A 10 -1.17 37.12 24.32
CA GLU A 10 -2.09 36.25 25.02
C GLU A 10 -3.50 36.83 24.96
N MET A 11 -4.43 36.11 24.33
CA MET A 11 -5.81 36.58 24.15
C MET A 11 -6.76 35.81 25.08
N LYS A 12 -7.78 36.49 25.61
CA LYS A 12 -8.75 35.92 26.55
C LYS A 12 -10.14 35.77 25.91
N CYS A 13 -10.92 34.80 26.39
CA CYS A 13 -12.34 34.71 26.04
C CYS A 13 -13.12 35.85 26.72
N THR A 14 -13.89 36.60 25.93
CA THR A 14 -14.67 37.78 26.37
C THR A 14 -16.16 37.49 26.58
N PHE A 15 -16.60 36.23 26.44
CA PHE A 15 -18.01 35.85 26.63
C PHE A 15 -18.29 35.61 28.11
N GLU A 16 -19.04 36.51 28.76
CA GLU A 16 -19.25 36.54 30.23
C GLU A 16 -19.85 35.26 30.82
N ASN A 17 -20.66 34.54 30.04
CA ASN A 17 -21.29 33.28 30.46
C ASN A 17 -20.46 32.03 30.10
N CYS A 18 -19.23 32.20 29.64
CA CYS A 18 -18.36 31.09 29.28
C CYS A 18 -17.65 30.51 30.51
N SER A 19 -17.63 29.19 30.66
CA SER A 19 -16.82 28.48 31.67
C SER A 19 -15.29 28.71 31.54
N SER A 20 -14.87 29.34 30.45
CA SER A 20 -13.49 29.74 30.17
C SER A 20 -13.31 31.25 30.07
N PHE A 21 -14.27 32.04 30.57
CA PHE A 21 -14.16 33.49 30.64
C PHE A 21 -12.87 33.90 31.35
N GLY A 22 -12.13 34.84 30.75
CA GLY A 22 -10.86 35.33 31.30
C GLY A 22 -9.66 34.37 31.22
N LYS A 23 -9.85 33.12 30.77
CA LYS A 23 -8.73 32.18 30.54
C LYS A 23 -7.88 32.63 29.35
N GLN A 24 -6.57 32.49 29.48
CA GLN A 24 -5.60 32.79 28.42
C GLN A 24 -5.58 31.67 27.38
N PHE A 25 -5.54 32.07 26.11
CA PHE A 25 -5.40 31.18 24.98
C PHE A 25 -4.32 31.71 24.04
N THR A 26 -3.67 30.80 23.33
CA THR A 26 -2.97 31.16 22.10
C THR A 26 -3.97 31.67 21.06
N LYS A 27 -3.53 32.48 20.08
CA LYS A 27 -4.40 32.97 18.99
C LYS A 27 -5.15 31.85 18.26
N LYS A 28 -4.56 30.67 18.12
CA LYS A 28 -5.19 29.47 17.54
C LYS A 28 -6.17 28.83 18.53
N GLY A 29 -5.79 28.73 19.80
CA GLY A 29 -6.63 28.20 20.87
C GLY A 29 -7.92 28.99 21.06
N LEU A 30 -7.84 30.34 21.01
CA LEU A 30 -9.01 31.21 21.17
C LEU A 30 -10.00 31.02 20.01
N ARG A 31 -9.50 30.95 18.76
CA ARG A 31 -10.36 30.71 17.60
C ARG A 31 -11.06 29.35 17.68
N ASN A 32 -10.34 28.30 18.10
CA ASN A 32 -10.96 26.99 18.27
C ASN A 32 -12.01 27.01 19.40
N HIS A 33 -11.70 27.66 20.53
CA HIS A 33 -12.64 27.82 21.63
C HIS A 33 -13.92 28.56 21.19
N GLN A 34 -13.76 29.68 20.48
CA GLN A 34 -14.88 30.47 19.95
C GLN A 34 -15.70 29.67 18.94
N TYR A 35 -15.05 28.93 18.05
CA TYR A 35 -15.74 28.03 17.13
C TYR A 35 -16.54 26.98 17.90
N GLN A 36 -15.97 26.31 18.90
CA GLN A 36 -16.62 25.20 19.60
C GLN A 36 -17.78 25.62 20.50
N GLN A 37 -17.70 26.80 21.10
CA GLN A 37 -18.57 27.20 22.22
C GLN A 37 -19.49 28.38 21.89
N HIS A 38 -19.07 29.30 21.02
CA HIS A 38 -19.72 30.61 20.84
C HIS A 38 -20.23 30.88 19.43
N ASN A 39 -19.86 30.05 18.46
CA ASN A 39 -20.34 30.22 17.10
C ASN A 39 -21.85 29.93 17.03
N LYS A 40 -22.59 30.83 16.38
CA LYS A 40 -24.06 30.83 16.34
C LYS A 40 -24.63 29.79 15.38
N SER A 41 -23.91 29.48 14.32
CA SER A 41 -24.36 28.54 13.29
C SER A 41 -23.21 27.69 12.77
N TYR A 42 -23.50 26.45 12.42
CA TYR A 42 -22.52 25.47 11.94
C TYR A 42 -23.04 24.83 10.67
N SER A 43 -22.14 24.62 9.72
CA SER A 43 -22.41 23.84 8.51
C SER A 43 -21.49 22.63 8.47
N PHE A 44 -22.08 21.45 8.42
CA PHE A 44 -21.38 20.17 8.35
C PHE A 44 -21.65 19.51 7.00
N HIS A 45 -20.58 19.22 6.25
CA HIS A 45 -20.66 18.54 4.97
C HIS A 45 -20.43 17.04 5.14
N TYR A 46 -21.22 16.23 4.45
CA TYR A 46 -21.09 14.77 4.44
C TYR A 46 -21.43 14.21 3.07
N SER A 47 -20.88 13.04 2.74
CA SER A 47 -21.23 12.30 1.53
C SER A 47 -22.26 11.23 1.88
N ASP A 48 -23.34 11.16 1.11
CA ASP A 48 -24.27 10.03 1.22
C ASP A 48 -23.71 8.77 0.53
N SER A 49 -24.48 7.67 0.61
CA SER A 49 -24.15 6.36 0.02
C SER A 49 -23.96 6.41 -1.50
N GLU A 50 -24.51 7.43 -2.17
CA GLU A 50 -24.36 7.66 -3.61
C GLU A 50 -23.18 8.58 -3.93
N GLY A 51 -22.43 9.04 -2.92
CA GLY A 51 -21.26 9.90 -3.08
C GLY A 51 -21.59 11.38 -3.28
N SER A 52 -22.85 11.79 -3.14
CA SER A 52 -23.28 13.19 -3.24
C SER A 52 -22.98 13.95 -1.94
N THR A 53 -22.37 15.13 -2.05
CA THR A 53 -22.07 15.96 -0.87
C THR A 53 -23.32 16.71 -0.42
N LYS A 54 -23.83 16.37 0.77
CA LYS A 54 -24.91 17.06 1.48
C LYS A 54 -24.36 17.98 2.57
N CYS A 55 -25.13 19.00 2.94
CA CYS A 55 -24.78 19.97 3.98
C CYS A 55 -25.89 20.03 5.02
N ILE A 56 -25.53 19.93 6.30
CA ILE A 56 -26.42 20.16 7.43
C ILE A 56 -26.04 21.49 8.05
N SER A 57 -26.98 22.43 8.09
CA SER A 57 -26.83 23.69 8.79
C SER A 57 -27.63 23.64 10.09
N ILE A 58 -26.98 23.98 11.20
CA ILE A 58 -27.61 24.01 12.52
C ILE A 58 -27.27 25.32 13.25
N ASP A 59 -28.27 25.88 13.90
CA ASP A 59 -28.13 27.06 14.74
C ASP A 59 -28.06 26.66 16.23
N ARG A 60 -27.23 27.37 16.97
CA ARG A 60 -27.13 27.27 18.44
C ARG A 60 -28.24 28.12 19.04
N VAL A 61 -29.14 27.48 19.77
CA VAL A 61 -30.26 28.12 20.46
C VAL A 61 -30.09 27.89 21.96
N ASN A 62 -30.17 28.96 22.77
CA ASN A 62 -29.98 28.89 24.23
C ASN A 62 -28.67 28.18 24.65
N ASP A 63 -27.55 28.51 24.00
CA ASP A 63 -26.22 27.92 24.20
C ASP A 63 -26.09 26.41 23.96
N VAL A 64 -27.06 25.82 23.25
CA VAL A 64 -27.12 24.39 22.97
C VAL A 64 -27.35 24.14 21.47
N LEU A 65 -26.75 23.06 20.96
CA LEU A 65 -27.00 22.50 19.64
C LEU A 65 -27.94 21.30 19.79
N THR A 66 -29.08 21.32 19.11
CA THR A 66 -30.09 20.26 19.19
C THR A 66 -30.13 19.48 17.88
N CYS A 67 -30.06 18.15 17.95
CA CYS A 67 -30.20 17.33 16.75
C CYS A 67 -31.67 17.27 16.32
N ASP A 68 -31.98 17.70 15.11
CA ASP A 68 -33.36 17.68 14.57
C ASP A 68 -33.91 16.26 14.35
N VAL A 69 -33.07 15.22 14.43
CA VAL A 69 -33.46 13.83 14.18
C VAL A 69 -33.74 13.03 15.44
N CYS A 70 -33.02 13.28 16.54
CA CYS A 70 -33.22 12.54 17.79
C CYS A 70 -33.36 13.43 19.02
N GLU A 71 -33.44 14.74 18.82
CA GLU A 71 -33.65 15.78 19.85
C GLU A 71 -32.56 15.86 20.94
N LYS A 72 -31.47 15.10 20.81
CA LYS A 72 -30.32 15.18 21.72
C LYS A 72 -29.64 16.54 21.64
N THR A 73 -29.21 17.03 22.79
CA THR A 73 -28.63 18.36 22.97
C THR A 73 -27.14 18.30 23.29
N TYR A 74 -26.37 19.24 22.75
CA TYR A 74 -24.91 19.27 22.84
C TYR A 74 -24.41 20.67 23.15
N LYS A 75 -23.47 20.79 24.10
CA LYS A 75 -22.88 22.08 24.49
C LYS A 75 -21.74 22.53 23.57
N ASN A 76 -21.09 21.61 22.86
CA ASN A 76 -19.99 21.93 21.94
C ASN A 76 -20.19 21.30 20.56
N ALA A 77 -19.60 21.93 19.54
CA ALA A 77 -19.78 21.57 18.15
C ALA A 77 -19.18 20.19 17.80
N ASP A 78 -18.05 19.82 18.41
CA ASP A 78 -17.42 18.52 18.17
C ASP A 78 -18.25 17.34 18.67
N ALA A 79 -18.88 17.47 19.85
CA ALA A 79 -19.76 16.45 20.40
C ALA A 79 -21.01 16.29 19.52
N PHE A 80 -21.59 17.40 19.06
CA PHE A 80 -22.70 17.38 18.10
C PHE A 80 -22.27 16.70 16.79
N ARG A 81 -21.12 17.08 16.24
CA ARG A 81 -20.57 16.51 15.01
C ARG A 81 -20.37 15.00 15.12
N LYS A 82 -19.74 14.53 16.21
CA LYS A 82 -19.54 13.10 16.46
C LYS A 82 -20.87 12.35 16.53
N HIS A 83 -21.88 12.95 17.12
CA HIS A 83 -23.21 12.36 17.20
C HIS A 83 -23.87 12.21 15.83
N VAL A 84 -23.90 13.29 15.03
CA VAL A 84 -24.51 13.29 13.69
C VAL A 84 -23.85 12.26 12.77
N PHE A 85 -22.54 12.04 12.93
CA PHE A 85 -21.78 11.04 12.18
C PHE A 85 -21.64 9.68 12.88
N SER A 86 -22.37 9.45 13.97
CA SER A 86 -22.43 8.14 14.63
C SER A 86 -23.61 7.33 14.14
N THR A 87 -23.48 6.00 14.13
CA THR A 87 -24.56 5.05 13.81
C THR A 87 -25.78 5.14 14.74
N THR A 88 -25.67 5.88 15.85
CA THR A 88 -26.75 6.09 16.82
C THR A 88 -27.70 7.24 16.48
N CYS A 89 -27.41 8.01 15.42
CA CYS A 89 -28.29 9.06 14.91
C CYS A 89 -28.86 8.63 13.55
N ASN A 90 -30.18 8.56 13.43
CA ASN A 90 -30.89 8.03 12.25
C ASN A 90 -30.69 8.82 10.94
N ILE A 91 -29.80 9.84 10.92
CA ILE A 91 -29.39 10.56 9.71
C ILE A 91 -28.62 9.63 8.75
N MET A 92 -28.06 8.52 9.25
CA MET A 92 -27.24 7.59 8.46
C MET A 92 -27.69 6.11 8.56
N SER A 93 -28.95 5.83 8.91
CA SER A 93 -29.49 4.47 9.06
C SER A 93 -29.74 3.76 7.71
N GLU A 94 -28.72 3.68 6.86
CA GLU A 94 -28.67 2.67 5.81
C GLU A 94 -27.20 2.34 5.47
N THR A 95 -26.37 2.03 6.48
CA THR A 95 -25.24 1.07 6.35
C THR A 95 -24.50 0.82 7.68
N VAL A 96 -24.47 -0.47 8.04
CA VAL A 96 -23.39 -1.29 8.64
C VAL A 96 -22.81 -0.91 10.02
N LEU A 97 -22.96 -1.90 10.90
CA LEU A 97 -22.38 -2.08 12.23
C LEU A 97 -20.86 -1.98 12.22
N LEU A 98 -20.30 -1.20 13.15
CA LEU A 98 -19.01 -1.49 13.75
C LEU A 98 -19.21 -1.54 15.26
N GLU A 99 -18.98 -2.73 15.80
CA GLU A 99 -18.92 -3.02 17.22
C GLU A 99 -17.79 -2.22 17.88
N ARG A 100 -18.06 -1.84 19.12
CA ARG A 100 -17.09 -1.30 20.07
C ARG A 100 -16.38 -2.47 20.74
N ASP A 101 -15.08 -2.31 20.97
CA ASP A 101 -14.48 -2.77 22.21
C ASP A 101 -13.55 -1.67 22.72
N ASP A 102 -13.82 -1.23 23.94
CA ASP A 102 -12.86 -0.69 24.92
C ASP A 102 -13.69 -0.27 26.14
N SER A 103 -13.76 -1.18 27.10
CA SER A 103 -14.14 -0.90 28.47
C SER A 103 -12.94 -1.21 29.35
N ASP A 104 -12.30 -0.14 29.82
CA ASP A 104 -11.42 -0.16 30.99
C ASP A 104 -12.18 -0.71 32.20
N ASP A 105 -11.52 -1.55 33.01
CA ASP A 105 -11.73 -1.48 34.44
C ASP A 105 -10.43 -1.77 35.20
N ALA A 106 -10.20 -0.99 36.25
CA ALA A 106 -9.03 -1.01 37.09
C ALA A 106 -9.44 -1.41 38.50
N SER A 107 -8.74 -2.36 39.15
CA SER A 107 -8.28 -2.23 40.55
C SER A 107 -7.62 -3.48 41.17
N ILE A 108 -6.41 -3.23 41.71
CA ILE A 108 -5.90 -3.50 43.09
C ILE A 108 -5.49 -4.93 43.56
N SER A 109 -4.26 -4.97 44.12
CA SER A 109 -3.64 -5.86 45.15
C SER A 109 -3.24 -7.28 44.72
N ALA A 110 -2.25 -7.97 45.29
CA ALA A 110 -1.06 -7.72 46.13
C ALA A 110 -0.23 -9.04 46.12
N ASP A 111 1.03 -8.97 46.52
CA ASP A 111 1.92 -10.05 47.00
C ASP A 111 2.29 -11.18 45.99
N ASP A 112 3.58 -11.29 45.62
CA ASP A 112 4.68 -12.01 46.30
C ASP A 112 4.72 -13.48 45.86
N ASP A 113 5.75 -13.84 45.10
CA ASP A 113 6.72 -14.89 45.47
C ASP A 113 7.59 -15.31 44.27
N THR A 114 8.88 -15.39 44.57
CA THR A 114 9.95 -16.04 43.81
C THR A 114 9.68 -17.52 43.50
N VAL A 115 10.34 -18.07 42.45
CA VAL A 115 11.27 -19.24 42.49
C VAL A 115 11.58 -19.80 41.08
N HIS A 116 12.89 -19.82 40.79
CA HIS A 116 13.79 -20.74 40.05
C HIS A 116 13.35 -21.78 38.97
N VAL A 117 14.11 -21.71 37.85
CA VAL A 117 15.01 -22.74 37.22
C VAL A 117 14.44 -24.12 36.81
N ALA A 118 14.62 -24.52 35.53
CA ALA A 118 15.51 -25.64 35.12
C ALA A 118 15.50 -25.95 33.61
N LEU A 119 16.68 -26.38 33.14
CA LEU A 119 17.08 -26.87 31.82
C LEU A 119 17.05 -28.41 31.75
N ASP A 120 17.20 -28.92 30.52
CA ASP A 120 17.60 -30.28 30.09
C ASP A 120 16.53 -31.39 30.19
N THR A 121 16.46 -32.40 29.32
CA THR A 121 17.48 -33.09 28.51
C THR A 121 16.85 -33.92 27.38
N MET A 122 17.68 -34.28 26.40
CA MET A 122 17.42 -35.23 25.30
C MET A 122 17.26 -36.70 25.74
N ALA A 123 16.55 -37.49 24.93
CA ALA A 123 16.79 -38.94 24.71
C ALA A 123 16.17 -39.33 23.35
N THR A 124 16.94 -39.51 22.28
CA THR A 124 17.57 -40.75 21.78
C THR A 124 16.59 -41.91 21.52
N SER A 125 16.38 -42.19 20.23
CA SER A 125 15.64 -43.33 19.68
C SER A 125 16.52 -44.60 19.62
N PRO A 126 15.92 -45.80 19.60
CA PRO A 126 16.52 -46.96 18.97
C PRO A 126 15.71 -47.46 17.76
N SER A 127 16.45 -47.76 16.70
CA SER A 127 16.04 -48.52 15.51
C SER A 127 15.96 -50.02 15.81
N MET A 128 15.00 -50.73 15.22
CA MET A 128 15.10 -52.17 14.95
C MET A 128 14.44 -52.53 13.63
N GLU A 129 15.11 -53.43 12.92
CA GLU A 129 14.86 -53.93 11.56
C GLU A 129 13.61 -54.81 11.41
N GLU A 130 13.23 -54.94 10.15
CA GLU A 130 12.03 -55.52 9.55
C GLU A 130 11.83 -57.02 9.84
N LYS A 131 10.56 -57.39 10.01
CA LYS A 131 10.03 -58.69 9.61
C LYS A 131 8.72 -58.48 8.85
N GLU A 132 8.66 -59.07 7.67
CA GLU A 132 7.46 -59.19 6.84
C GLU A 132 6.35 -59.90 7.63
N GLU A 133 5.28 -59.16 7.91
CA GLU A 133 3.97 -59.69 8.22
C GLU A 133 3.04 -59.24 7.09
N GLU A 134 2.38 -60.18 6.41
CA GLU A 134 1.16 -59.93 5.63
C GLU A 134 0.09 -59.38 6.58
N LYS A 135 0.19 -58.09 6.88
CA LYS A 135 -0.87 -57.34 7.52
C LYS A 135 -1.77 -56.84 6.40
N ASN A 136 -3.05 -57.13 6.56
CA ASN A 136 -4.14 -56.54 5.81
C ASN A 136 -4.21 -55.03 6.13
N THR A 137 -3.21 -54.28 5.67
CA THR A 137 -3.11 -52.84 5.87
C THR A 137 -3.84 -52.16 4.74
N ARG A 138 -5.08 -51.74 5.02
CA ARG A 138 -5.82 -50.85 4.14
C ARG A 138 -4.97 -49.61 3.84
N HIS A 139 -4.97 -49.15 2.59
CA HIS A 139 -4.16 -48.00 2.23
C HIS A 139 -4.63 -46.74 2.95
N ASP A 140 -3.68 -45.93 3.43
CA ASP A 140 -4.03 -44.59 3.92
C ASP A 140 -4.39 -43.66 2.75
N TYR A 141 -5.03 -42.52 3.04
CA TYR A 141 -5.59 -41.64 2.00
C TYR A 141 -4.58 -41.28 0.87
N LYS A 142 -3.32 -40.99 1.21
CA LYS A 142 -2.30 -40.65 0.22
C LYS A 142 -1.87 -41.89 -0.57
N THR A 143 -1.72 -43.01 0.11
CA THR A 143 -1.35 -44.29 -0.51
C THR A 143 -2.47 -44.81 -1.42
N ALA A 144 -3.73 -44.59 -1.06
CA ALA A 144 -4.92 -44.94 -1.85
C ALA A 144 -5.00 -44.14 -3.16
N ILE A 145 -4.70 -42.83 -3.14
CA ILE A 145 -4.61 -42.01 -4.35
C ILE A 145 -3.51 -42.54 -5.29
N LEU A 146 -2.32 -42.83 -4.74
CA LEU A 146 -1.21 -43.34 -5.54
C LEU A 146 -1.49 -44.76 -6.06
N SER A 147 -2.16 -45.59 -5.27
CA SER A 147 -2.63 -46.92 -5.64
C SER A 147 -3.62 -46.86 -6.81
N ALA A 148 -4.57 -45.93 -6.78
CA ALA A 148 -5.56 -45.74 -7.85
C ALA A 148 -4.92 -45.34 -9.19
N PHE A 149 -3.77 -44.65 -9.15
CA PHE A 149 -2.98 -44.32 -10.33
C PHE A 149 -1.93 -45.38 -10.72
N ASN A 150 -1.87 -46.50 -10.00
CA ASN A 150 -0.82 -47.51 -10.12
C ASN A 150 0.60 -46.89 -10.03
N ALA A 151 0.78 -45.98 -9.08
CA ALA A 151 1.96 -45.10 -8.96
C ALA A 151 2.78 -45.34 -7.67
N LEU A 152 2.45 -46.37 -6.87
CA LEU A 152 3.14 -46.65 -5.61
C LEU A 152 4.64 -46.92 -5.78
N ASP A 153 5.03 -47.56 -6.88
CA ASP A 153 6.42 -47.90 -7.17
C ASP A 153 7.11 -46.90 -8.12
N LYS A 154 6.47 -45.76 -8.39
CA LYS A 154 7.05 -44.71 -9.23
C LYS A 154 7.98 -43.79 -8.44
N ILE A 155 8.84 -43.06 -9.16
CA ILE A 155 9.70 -42.03 -8.59
C ILE A 155 8.86 -40.87 -8.01
N ASP A 156 9.41 -40.16 -7.03
CA ASP A 156 8.65 -39.17 -6.25
C ASP A 156 8.05 -38.03 -7.10
N GLU A 157 8.77 -37.59 -8.13
CA GLU A 157 8.25 -36.57 -9.07
C GLU A 157 6.97 -37.04 -9.78
N ASP A 158 6.90 -38.32 -10.14
CA ASP A 158 5.70 -38.90 -10.77
C ASP A 158 4.58 -39.11 -9.75
N LYS A 159 4.91 -39.50 -8.51
CA LYS A 159 3.93 -39.60 -7.41
C LYS A 159 3.28 -38.24 -7.13
N GLU A 160 4.07 -37.17 -7.08
CA GLU A 160 3.58 -35.81 -6.87
C GLU A 160 2.67 -35.34 -8.01
N LYS A 161 3.04 -35.61 -9.27
CA LYS A 161 2.19 -35.31 -10.43
C LYS A 161 0.84 -36.02 -10.35
N LYS A 162 0.81 -37.29 -9.92
CA LYS A 162 -0.43 -38.07 -9.78
C LYS A 162 -1.30 -37.58 -8.62
N SER A 163 -0.70 -37.24 -7.48
CA SER A 163 -1.43 -36.59 -6.37
C SER A 163 -2.02 -35.24 -6.79
N LEU A 164 -1.27 -34.45 -7.58
CA LEU A 164 -1.75 -33.18 -8.11
C LEU A 164 -2.92 -33.35 -9.09
N ILE A 165 -2.93 -34.40 -9.92
CA ILE A 165 -4.06 -34.69 -10.83
C ILE A 165 -5.34 -34.99 -10.04
N ALA A 166 -5.27 -35.82 -8.99
CA ALA A 166 -6.43 -36.08 -8.13
C ALA A 166 -6.95 -34.79 -7.47
N GLN A 167 -6.03 -33.95 -6.99
CA GLN A 167 -6.38 -32.67 -6.37
C GLN A 167 -7.04 -31.69 -7.37
N LEU A 168 -6.50 -31.58 -8.59
CA LEU A 168 -7.03 -30.69 -9.63
C LEU A 168 -8.40 -31.13 -10.16
N GLY A 169 -8.68 -32.43 -10.12
CA GLY A 169 -9.99 -32.99 -10.51
C GLY A 169 -10.99 -33.08 -9.36
N GLU A 170 -10.64 -32.59 -8.16
CA GLU A 170 -11.45 -32.75 -6.94
C GLU A 170 -11.86 -34.21 -6.67
N LEU A 171 -10.95 -35.14 -7.03
CA LEU A 171 -11.19 -36.57 -6.94
C LEU A 171 -10.72 -37.11 -5.59
N GLU A 172 -11.57 -37.91 -4.96
CA GLU A 172 -11.28 -38.59 -3.71
C GLU A 172 -11.11 -40.10 -3.94
N PRO A 173 -10.23 -40.77 -3.17
CA PRO A 173 -10.08 -42.21 -3.23
C PRO A 173 -11.27 -42.93 -2.58
N VAL A 174 -11.81 -43.93 -3.28
CA VAL A 174 -12.73 -44.93 -2.75
C VAL A 174 -12.09 -46.32 -2.88
N ALA A 175 -12.14 -47.11 -1.81
CA ALA A 175 -11.63 -48.47 -1.81
C ALA A 175 -12.76 -49.43 -2.21
N TYR A 176 -12.49 -50.32 -3.15
CA TYR A 176 -13.34 -51.41 -3.59
C TYR A 176 -12.70 -52.73 -3.18
N VAL A 177 -13.40 -53.55 -2.39
CA VAL A 177 -12.93 -54.88 -2.00
C VAL A 177 -13.66 -55.92 -2.84
N ASP A 178 -12.92 -56.66 -3.65
CA ASP A 178 -13.49 -57.70 -4.50
C ASP A 178 -13.89 -58.97 -3.71
N ASN A 179 -14.55 -59.91 -4.39
CA ASN A 179 -15.01 -61.18 -3.79
C ASN A 179 -13.89 -62.08 -3.28
N LYS A 180 -12.62 -61.74 -3.57
CA LYS A 180 -11.43 -62.45 -3.08
C LYS A 180 -10.78 -61.72 -1.90
N GLY A 181 -11.40 -60.65 -1.41
CA GLY A 181 -10.89 -59.83 -0.32
C GLY A 181 -9.75 -58.89 -0.73
N LYS A 182 -9.51 -58.69 -2.04
CA LYS A 182 -8.45 -57.78 -2.51
C LYS A 182 -8.99 -56.36 -2.64
N GLU A 183 -8.26 -55.42 -2.04
CA GLU A 183 -8.54 -53.99 -2.15
C GLU A 183 -8.02 -53.42 -3.48
N HIS A 184 -8.89 -52.66 -4.15
CA HIS A 184 -8.57 -51.84 -5.31
C HIS A 184 -8.97 -50.39 -5.00
N ASN A 185 -8.14 -49.41 -5.37
CA ASN A 185 -8.45 -48.01 -5.14
C ASN A 185 -8.90 -47.34 -6.44
N LEU A 186 -9.96 -46.53 -6.35
CA LEU A 186 -10.55 -45.79 -7.46
C LEU A 186 -10.68 -44.32 -7.07
N LEU A 187 -10.85 -43.44 -8.07
CA LEU A 187 -10.97 -41.99 -7.86
C LEU A 187 -12.30 -41.49 -8.43
N ALA A 188 -13.08 -40.78 -7.61
CA ALA A 188 -14.35 -40.18 -8.01
C ALA A 188 -14.62 -38.90 -7.21
N ALA A 189 -15.55 -38.07 -7.68
CA ALA A 189 -16.04 -36.93 -6.91
C ALA A 189 -16.76 -37.41 -5.64
N SER A 190 -16.71 -36.61 -4.56
CA SER A 190 -17.25 -36.97 -3.24
C SER A 190 -18.73 -37.38 -3.28
N GLU A 191 -19.56 -36.66 -4.03
CA GLU A 191 -21.00 -36.96 -4.19
C GLU A 191 -21.23 -38.35 -4.81
N VAL A 192 -20.46 -38.70 -5.85
CA VAL A 192 -20.53 -40.00 -6.52
C VAL A 192 -20.10 -41.13 -5.59
N ILE A 193 -19.10 -40.90 -4.74
CA ILE A 193 -18.66 -41.89 -3.74
C ILE A 193 -19.77 -42.12 -2.72
N GLN A 194 -20.40 -41.05 -2.22
CA GLN A 194 -21.50 -41.15 -1.26
C GLN A 194 -22.67 -41.92 -1.85
N ASP A 195 -23.06 -41.64 -3.09
CA ASP A 195 -24.14 -42.38 -3.78
C ASP A 195 -23.82 -43.86 -3.93
N VAL A 196 -22.60 -44.18 -4.40
CA VAL A 196 -22.16 -45.56 -4.61
C VAL A 196 -22.07 -46.35 -3.31
N VAL A 197 -21.60 -45.72 -2.22
CA VAL A 197 -21.51 -46.35 -0.90
C VAL A 197 -22.90 -46.49 -0.26
N ALA A 198 -23.77 -45.48 -0.38
CA ALA A 198 -25.13 -45.51 0.16
C ALA A 198 -26.05 -46.51 -0.57
N SER A 199 -25.77 -46.79 -1.84
CA SER A 199 -26.53 -47.76 -2.64
C SER A 199 -26.20 -49.23 -2.35
N GLN A 200 -25.27 -49.51 -1.43
CA GLN A 200 -24.85 -50.88 -1.11
C GLN A 200 -25.70 -51.50 0.01
N GLU A 201 -26.06 -52.76 -0.18
CA GLU A 201 -26.64 -53.58 0.88
C GLU A 201 -25.52 -54.02 1.85
N GLU A 202 -25.71 -53.78 3.15
CA GLU A 202 -24.66 -53.79 4.19
C GLU A 202 -23.85 -55.10 4.36
N GLU A 203 -24.19 -56.21 3.68
CA GLU A 203 -23.63 -57.54 4.01
C GLU A 203 -23.14 -58.42 2.84
N GLN A 204 -22.93 -57.90 1.62
CA GLN A 204 -22.34 -58.72 0.53
C GLN A 204 -21.08 -58.10 -0.10
N ALA A 205 -20.02 -58.91 -0.20
CA ALA A 205 -18.90 -58.60 -1.07
C ALA A 205 -19.36 -58.75 -2.55
N PRO A 206 -18.97 -57.84 -3.44
CA PRO A 206 -17.93 -56.82 -3.25
C PRO A 206 -18.51 -55.50 -2.71
N SER A 207 -17.73 -54.81 -1.87
CA SER A 207 -18.16 -53.60 -1.15
C SER A 207 -17.20 -52.43 -1.37
N PHE A 208 -17.74 -51.22 -1.39
CA PHE A 208 -16.95 -49.99 -1.42
C PHE A 208 -16.93 -49.33 -0.04
N PHE A 209 -15.79 -48.78 0.31
CA PHE A 209 -15.58 -48.06 1.55
C PHE A 209 -14.93 -46.71 1.28
N ILE A 210 -15.36 -45.70 2.03
CA ILE A 210 -14.73 -44.38 2.02
C ILE A 210 -13.36 -44.49 2.69
N VAL A 211 -12.30 -44.06 2.01
CA VAL A 211 -10.95 -44.02 2.59
C VAL A 211 -10.86 -42.79 3.50
N PRO A 212 -10.66 -42.97 4.82
CA PRO A 212 -10.68 -41.84 5.75
C PRO A 212 -9.46 -40.93 5.53
N LYS A 213 -9.72 -39.62 5.35
CA LYS A 213 -8.68 -38.59 5.44
C LYS A 213 -8.08 -38.65 6.84
N LYS A 214 -6.75 -38.72 6.98
CA LYS A 214 -6.08 -38.56 8.28
C LYS A 214 -6.53 -37.22 8.88
N ARG A 215 -7.34 -37.28 9.94
CA ARG A 215 -7.70 -36.10 10.73
C ARG A 215 -6.39 -35.45 11.20
N LYS A 216 -6.15 -34.20 10.80
CA LYS A 216 -5.26 -33.32 11.56
C LYS A 216 -5.77 -33.36 13.02
N LYS A 217 -4.86 -33.34 13.99
CA LYS A 217 -5.22 -33.23 15.42
C LYS A 217 -6.32 -32.17 15.59
N PRO A 218 -7.30 -32.39 16.48
CA PRO A 218 -8.40 -31.45 16.66
C PRO A 218 -7.82 -30.11 17.10
N MET A 219 -7.70 -29.17 16.17
CA MET A 219 -7.90 -27.77 16.51
C MET A 219 -9.40 -27.62 16.66
N GLU A 220 -9.78 -26.94 17.74
CA GLU A 220 -11.13 -26.51 18.05
C GLU A 220 -11.84 -26.02 16.79
N ASP A 221 -13.12 -26.35 16.67
CA ASP A 221 -14.00 -25.92 15.59
C ASP A 221 -13.92 -24.39 15.41
N ASP A 222 -13.12 -23.94 14.45
CA ASP A 222 -13.22 -22.61 13.86
C ASP A 222 -13.96 -22.75 12.52
N PRO A 223 -15.20 -22.22 12.38
CA PRO A 223 -15.99 -22.31 11.15
C PRO A 223 -15.42 -21.54 9.95
N SER A 224 -14.11 -21.28 9.86
CA SER A 224 -13.55 -20.30 8.93
C SER A 224 -12.22 -20.67 8.26
N GLU A 225 -12.00 -21.92 7.83
CA GLU A 225 -11.00 -22.16 6.76
C GLU A 225 -11.54 -21.65 5.42
N ILE A 226 -11.47 -20.33 5.21
CA ILE A 226 -11.59 -19.72 3.89
C ILE A 226 -10.47 -20.32 3.03
N PHE A 227 -10.82 -21.13 2.03
CA PHE A 227 -9.87 -21.56 1.00
C PHE A 227 -9.28 -20.31 0.33
N LEU A 228 -8.09 -19.89 0.77
CA LEU A 228 -7.40 -18.77 0.17
C LEU A 228 -7.05 -19.14 -1.27
N PRO A 229 -7.51 -18.37 -2.27
CA PRO A 229 -7.23 -18.68 -3.66
C PRO A 229 -5.73 -18.66 -3.91
N SER A 230 -5.23 -19.65 -4.64
CA SER A 230 -3.82 -19.64 -5.07
C SER A 230 -3.59 -18.42 -5.98
N ILE A 231 -2.36 -17.89 -6.02
CA ILE A 231 -2.01 -16.80 -6.95
C ILE A 231 -2.31 -17.18 -8.41
N ARG A 232 -2.23 -18.48 -8.73
CA ARG A 232 -2.61 -19.00 -10.04
C ARG A 232 -4.11 -18.82 -10.30
N ASN A 233 -4.98 -19.11 -9.34
CA ASN A 233 -6.43 -18.93 -9.47
C ASN A 233 -6.75 -17.44 -9.66
N ILE A 234 -6.16 -16.56 -8.85
CA ILE A 234 -6.30 -15.10 -8.99
C ILE A 234 -5.95 -14.63 -10.41
N ILE A 235 -4.86 -15.14 -10.98
CA ILE A 235 -4.44 -14.80 -12.34
C ILE A 235 -5.40 -15.36 -13.40
N LEU A 236 -5.87 -16.61 -13.24
CA LEU A 236 -6.76 -17.26 -14.19
C LEU A 236 -8.17 -16.66 -14.18
N ASP A 237 -8.66 -16.24 -13.01
CA ASP A 237 -9.97 -15.61 -12.82
C ASP A 237 -9.94 -14.13 -13.21
N SER A 238 -8.75 -13.52 -13.27
CA SER A 238 -8.61 -12.13 -13.71
C SER A 238 -9.04 -11.95 -15.17
N GLN A 239 -9.70 -10.82 -15.43
CA GLN A 239 -9.94 -10.35 -16.80
C GLN A 239 -8.65 -10.16 -17.61
N TYR A 240 -7.51 -10.00 -16.93
CA TYR A 240 -6.19 -9.82 -17.54
C TYR A 240 -5.38 -11.12 -17.67
N ARG A 241 -6.02 -12.29 -17.51
CA ARG A 241 -5.38 -13.61 -17.56
C ARG A 241 -4.47 -13.82 -18.76
N ARG A 242 -4.81 -13.28 -19.94
CA ARG A 242 -4.02 -13.45 -21.18
C ARG A 242 -2.62 -12.87 -21.07
N ILE A 243 -2.51 -11.74 -20.37
CA ILE A 243 -1.24 -11.05 -20.15
C ILE A 243 -0.53 -11.66 -18.95
N LEU A 244 -1.26 -11.91 -17.86
CA LEU A 244 -0.68 -12.33 -16.58
C LEU A 244 -0.27 -13.80 -16.54
N ALA A 245 -0.94 -14.68 -17.29
CA ALA A 245 -0.59 -16.12 -17.35
C ALA A 245 0.77 -16.39 -18.02
N LYS A 246 1.37 -15.37 -18.66
CA LYS A 246 2.73 -15.43 -19.22
C LYS A 246 3.81 -15.19 -18.15
N SER A 247 3.43 -14.63 -17.01
CA SER A 247 4.31 -14.39 -15.88
C SER A 247 4.13 -15.49 -14.83
N SER A 248 5.15 -15.69 -14.01
CA SER A 248 5.05 -16.54 -12.82
C SER A 248 5.43 -15.73 -11.59
N TYR A 249 4.83 -16.06 -10.46
CA TYR A 249 4.95 -15.28 -9.24
C TYR A 249 5.35 -16.19 -8.09
N VAL A 250 6.14 -15.64 -7.19
CA VAL A 250 6.52 -16.29 -5.92
C VAL A 250 6.14 -15.38 -4.78
N GLU A 251 5.63 -15.97 -3.70
CA GLU A 251 5.33 -15.22 -2.49
C GLU A 251 6.63 -14.73 -1.84
N VAL A 252 6.59 -13.57 -1.19
CA VAL A 252 7.73 -13.01 -0.48
C VAL A 252 8.24 -14.02 0.55
N ASP A 253 9.51 -14.36 0.44
CA ASP A 253 10.23 -15.21 1.37
C ASP A 253 11.22 -14.38 2.21
N ARG A 254 12.02 -15.08 3.02
CA ARG A 254 13.03 -14.44 3.88
C ARG A 254 14.10 -13.69 3.09
N ASP A 255 14.51 -14.20 1.93
CA ASP A 255 15.56 -13.58 1.12
C ASP A 255 15.06 -12.28 0.49
N ILE A 256 13.84 -12.29 -0.05
CA ILE A 256 13.17 -11.10 -0.58
C ILE A 256 12.97 -10.08 0.55
N ALA A 257 12.54 -10.53 1.73
CA ALA A 257 12.34 -9.66 2.87
C ALA A 257 13.63 -8.98 3.33
N LEU A 258 14.73 -9.75 3.34
CA LEU A 258 16.07 -9.24 3.62
C LEU A 258 16.51 -8.20 2.58
N TRP A 259 16.32 -8.47 1.28
CA TRP A 259 16.66 -7.55 0.19
C TRP A 259 15.96 -6.21 0.30
N LEU A 260 14.66 -6.21 0.60
CA LEU A 260 13.86 -5.00 0.78
C LEU A 260 14.26 -4.19 2.03
N ASN A 261 14.90 -4.83 3.01
CA ASN A 261 15.33 -4.21 4.28
C ASN A 261 16.82 -3.86 4.34
N TYR A 262 17.60 -4.01 3.27
CA TYR A 262 19.02 -3.64 3.32
C TYR A 262 19.22 -2.14 3.55
N SER A 263 20.32 -1.80 4.22
CA SER A 263 20.76 -0.43 4.44
C SER A 263 21.22 0.24 3.15
N TRP A 264 20.51 1.27 2.72
CA TRP A 264 20.89 2.10 1.58
C TRP A 264 22.12 2.96 1.85
N THR A 265 22.46 3.22 3.12
CA THR A 265 23.70 3.91 3.49
C THR A 265 24.92 3.06 3.15
N LEU A 266 24.85 1.76 3.46
CA LEU A 266 25.96 0.83 3.25
C LEU A 266 25.98 0.28 1.81
N LYS A 267 24.79 0.12 1.21
CA LYS A 267 24.62 -0.37 -0.15
C LYS A 267 23.61 0.48 -0.91
N PRO A 268 24.01 1.65 -1.44
CA PRO A 268 23.12 2.53 -2.21
C PRO A 268 22.43 1.82 -3.37
N ARG A 269 23.10 0.84 -4.00
CA ARG A 269 22.55 0.05 -5.10
C ARG A 269 21.26 -0.70 -4.75
N MET A 270 20.99 -0.94 -3.47
CA MET A 270 19.79 -1.66 -3.04
C MET A 270 18.49 -0.95 -3.39
N VAL A 271 18.50 0.36 -3.66
CA VAL A 271 17.30 1.05 -4.16
C VAL A 271 16.83 0.50 -5.50
N GLU A 272 17.76 0.13 -6.39
CA GLU A 272 17.46 -0.49 -7.67
C GLU A 272 16.93 -1.91 -7.48
N VAL A 273 17.54 -2.69 -6.58
CA VAL A 273 17.03 -4.00 -6.19
C VAL A 273 15.60 -3.90 -5.68
N CYS A 274 15.32 -2.97 -4.76
CA CYS A 274 13.97 -2.74 -4.25
C CYS A 274 12.99 -2.36 -5.36
N ALA A 275 13.37 -1.45 -6.26
CA ALA A 275 12.54 -1.07 -7.40
C ALA A 275 12.18 -2.27 -8.28
N ARG A 276 13.18 -3.11 -8.62
CA ARG A 276 12.99 -4.30 -9.47
C ARG A 276 12.07 -5.34 -8.82
N LEU A 277 12.20 -5.58 -7.52
CA LEU A 277 11.32 -6.51 -6.80
C LEU A 277 9.86 -6.04 -6.75
N LEU A 278 9.63 -4.73 -6.73
CA LEU A 278 8.30 -4.13 -6.62
C LEU A 278 7.61 -3.89 -7.98
N GLU A 279 8.36 -3.96 -9.08
CA GLU A 279 7.80 -3.97 -10.44
C GLU A 279 6.87 -5.18 -10.61
N GLU A 280 5.61 -4.92 -11.00
CA GLU A 280 4.62 -5.97 -11.28
C GLU A 280 4.28 -6.85 -10.08
N MET A 281 4.59 -6.38 -8.87
CA MET A 281 4.19 -7.06 -7.64
C MET A 281 2.67 -7.20 -7.56
N ILE A 282 2.19 -8.37 -7.14
CA ILE A 282 0.78 -8.60 -6.84
C ILE A 282 0.59 -8.63 -5.33
N ILE A 283 -0.36 -7.85 -4.84
CA ILE A 283 -0.77 -7.84 -3.44
C ILE A 283 -2.17 -8.43 -3.35
N THR A 284 -2.40 -9.34 -2.42
CA THR A 284 -3.70 -10.00 -2.27
C THR A 284 -4.20 -9.90 -0.84
N GLU A 285 -5.49 -9.66 -0.69
CA GLU A 285 -6.21 -9.70 0.57
C GLU A 285 -7.51 -10.48 0.35
N ASN A 286 -7.60 -11.69 0.92
CA ASN A 286 -8.71 -12.61 0.67
C ASN A 286 -8.93 -12.84 -0.84
N SER A 287 -10.11 -12.50 -1.37
CA SER A 287 -10.44 -12.59 -2.79
C SER A 287 -10.03 -11.36 -3.61
N LYS A 288 -9.53 -10.30 -2.97
CA LYS A 288 -9.12 -9.07 -3.65
C LYS A 288 -7.65 -9.14 -4.05
N ALA A 289 -7.34 -8.64 -5.24
CA ALA A 289 -5.98 -8.65 -5.76
C ALA A 289 -5.65 -7.36 -6.51
N LEU A 290 -4.44 -6.86 -6.28
CA LEU A 290 -3.95 -5.61 -6.84
C LEU A 290 -2.59 -5.84 -7.51
N LEU A 291 -2.50 -5.51 -8.80
CA LEU A 291 -1.23 -5.48 -9.53
C LEU A 291 -0.63 -4.08 -9.44
N ILE A 292 0.62 -3.99 -8.99
CA ILE A 292 1.36 -2.75 -8.88
C ILE A 292 2.03 -2.41 -10.22
N LEU A 293 1.64 -1.27 -10.77
CA LEU A 293 2.13 -0.77 -12.06
C LEU A 293 3.20 0.31 -11.90
N GLY A 294 3.33 0.91 -10.71
CA GLY A 294 4.39 1.87 -10.42
C GLY A 294 4.35 2.42 -9.01
N GLY A 295 5.50 2.88 -8.55
CA GLY A 295 5.66 3.38 -7.19
C GLY A 295 6.89 4.27 -7.03
N GLU A 296 6.99 4.87 -5.86
CA GLU A 296 8.04 5.81 -5.48
C GLU A 296 8.70 5.35 -4.18
N LEU A 297 10.02 5.24 -4.18
CA LEU A 297 10.78 4.79 -3.04
C LEU A 297 11.30 5.97 -2.22
N TYR A 298 11.21 5.85 -0.91
CA TYR A 298 11.64 6.86 0.05
C TYR A 298 12.52 6.20 1.10
N SER A 299 13.70 6.80 1.35
CA SER A 299 14.52 6.35 2.48
C SER A 299 13.88 6.83 3.78
N ARG A 300 13.97 6.02 4.83
CA ARG A 300 13.55 6.46 6.17
C ARG A 300 14.57 7.36 6.85
N LEU A 301 15.80 7.41 6.34
CA LEU A 301 16.88 8.18 6.97
C LEU A 301 16.86 9.64 6.46
N PRO A 302 16.74 10.63 7.36
CA PRO A 302 16.77 12.06 6.97
C PRO A 302 18.04 12.49 6.24
N SER A 303 19.15 11.80 6.49
CA SER A 303 20.44 12.06 5.86
C SER A 303 20.51 11.60 4.41
N LEU A 304 19.72 10.61 4.02
CA LEU A 304 19.67 10.08 2.66
C LEU A 304 18.54 10.71 1.84
N ASP A 305 17.43 11.03 2.49
CA ASP A 305 16.25 11.52 1.80
C ASP A 305 15.57 12.63 2.58
N ALA A 306 15.58 13.84 2.02
CA ALA A 306 14.86 14.96 2.56
C ALA A 306 13.35 14.70 2.67
N HIS A 307 12.80 13.77 1.88
CA HIS A 307 11.38 13.36 1.87
C HIS A 307 11.05 12.17 2.76
N TYR A 308 11.96 11.79 3.67
CA TYR A 308 11.73 10.72 4.63
C TYR A 308 10.41 10.87 5.42
N GLU A 309 9.84 9.73 5.80
CA GLU A 309 8.68 9.67 6.68
C GLU A 309 9.05 10.13 8.10
N LYS A 310 8.32 11.11 8.64
CA LYS A 310 8.53 11.59 10.00
C LYS A 310 7.86 10.65 11.00
N THR A 311 8.66 9.99 11.84
CA THR A 311 8.19 9.05 12.86
C THR A 311 8.05 9.67 14.26
N ILE A 312 8.49 10.92 14.43
CA ILE A 312 8.43 11.65 15.70
C ILE A 312 7.54 12.89 15.53
N SER A 313 6.52 13.01 16.38
CA SER A 313 5.69 14.22 16.45
C SER A 313 6.42 15.36 17.15
N VAL A 314 6.36 16.55 16.56
CA VAL A 314 6.85 17.81 17.18
C VAL A 314 5.90 18.28 18.29
N ASN A 315 4.65 17.80 18.30
CA ASN A 315 3.66 18.13 19.31
C ASN A 315 3.55 16.96 20.31
N LYS A 316 3.89 17.24 21.58
CA LYS A 316 3.92 16.28 22.70
C LYS A 316 2.61 15.48 22.78
N GLY A 317 2.69 14.16 22.64
CA GLY A 317 1.63 13.22 23.06
C GLY A 317 1.22 12.15 22.04
N ASN A 318 1.23 12.45 20.74
CA ASN A 318 0.75 11.51 19.73
C ASN A 318 1.90 10.94 18.89
N ILE A 319 2.01 9.62 18.82
CA ILE A 319 2.87 8.94 17.85
C ILE A 319 2.22 9.14 16.47
N PRO A 320 2.91 9.75 15.48
CA PRO A 320 2.34 9.93 14.16
C PRO A 320 2.06 8.57 13.53
N GLN A 321 0.98 8.47 12.73
CA GLN A 321 0.74 7.29 11.90
C GLN A 321 2.00 7.02 11.08
N SER A 322 2.44 5.76 11.07
CA SER A 322 3.67 5.36 10.40
C SER A 322 3.45 4.16 9.50
N SER A 323 4.16 4.14 8.37
CA SER A 323 4.22 2.95 7.52
C SER A 323 5.19 1.90 8.07
N LEU A 324 5.86 2.14 9.20
CA LEU A 324 6.77 1.16 9.79
C LEU A 324 6.04 -0.17 10.04
N PRO A 325 6.69 -1.31 9.70
CA PRO A 325 6.15 -2.63 10.02
C PRO A 325 5.96 -2.79 11.52
N SER A 326 4.80 -3.32 11.89
CA SER A 326 4.44 -3.78 13.23
C SER A 326 5.38 -4.90 13.69
N ILE A 327 5.34 -5.26 14.97
CA ILE A 327 6.20 -6.34 15.51
C ILE A 327 5.79 -7.70 14.95
N ASP A 328 4.49 -7.88 14.74
CA ASP A 328 3.85 -9.12 14.33
C ASP A 328 3.31 -8.97 12.91
N THR A 329 4.22 -9.07 11.94
CA THR A 329 3.93 -8.99 10.50
C THR A 329 4.16 -10.33 9.85
N LYS A 330 3.31 -10.69 8.86
CA LYS A 330 3.42 -11.94 8.09
C LYS A 330 4.80 -12.14 7.46
N TYR A 331 5.38 -11.07 6.95
CA TYR A 331 6.72 -11.05 6.39
C TYR A 331 7.65 -10.29 7.35
N GLU A 332 8.84 -10.83 7.59
CA GLU A 332 9.81 -10.22 8.49
C GLU A 332 10.10 -8.77 8.06
N ASN A 333 9.78 -7.80 8.92
CA ASN A 333 10.07 -6.38 8.69
C ASN A 333 9.42 -5.79 7.43
N ILE A 334 8.27 -6.33 6.98
CA ILE A 334 7.52 -5.81 5.82
C ILE A 334 6.04 -5.78 6.15
N GLU A 335 5.38 -4.66 5.83
CA GLU A 335 3.94 -4.54 5.96
C GLU A 335 3.37 -3.60 4.91
N VAL A 336 2.21 -3.94 4.33
CA VAL A 336 1.46 -3.06 3.44
C VAL A 336 0.40 -2.33 4.26
N LYS A 337 0.34 -1.01 4.16
CA LYS A 337 -0.58 -0.17 4.95
C LYS A 337 -1.29 0.85 4.07
N LEU A 338 -2.47 1.24 4.52
CA LEU A 338 -3.10 2.50 4.12
C LEU A 338 -2.67 3.59 5.09
N MET A 339 -2.13 4.66 4.53
CA MET A 339 -1.66 5.83 5.26
C MET A 339 -2.59 7.00 4.97
N ASP A 340 -3.16 7.62 6.01
CA ASP A 340 -3.93 8.85 5.86
C ASP A 340 -2.97 10.03 5.86
N ASN A 341 -2.74 10.60 4.69
CA ASN A 341 -1.83 11.73 4.53
C ASN A 341 -2.33 12.69 3.45
N ASP A 342 -2.27 13.99 3.70
CA ASP A 342 -2.76 15.04 2.80
C ASP A 342 -4.24 14.85 2.37
N ASN A 343 -5.10 14.40 3.29
CA ASN A 343 -6.51 14.05 3.03
C ASN A 343 -6.70 12.94 1.99
N ALA A 344 -5.69 12.07 1.83
CA ALA A 344 -5.73 10.96 0.90
C ALA A 344 -5.27 9.66 1.57
N LYS A 345 -5.94 8.55 1.23
CA LYS A 345 -5.53 7.20 1.61
C LYS A 345 -4.47 6.70 0.63
N LYS A 346 -3.22 6.67 1.09
CA LYS A 346 -2.06 6.27 0.31
C LYS A 346 -1.73 4.80 0.59
N LEU A 347 -1.60 3.97 -0.44
CA LEU A 347 -1.15 2.59 -0.29
C LEU A 347 0.38 2.56 -0.26
N VAL A 348 0.93 2.04 0.83
CA VAL A 348 2.37 2.07 1.11
C VAL A 348 2.85 0.69 1.53
N LEU A 349 3.93 0.21 0.91
CA LEU A 349 4.72 -0.89 1.47
C LEU A 349 5.80 -0.30 2.36
N GLY A 350 5.75 -0.63 3.64
CA GLY A 350 6.72 -0.21 4.62
C GLY A 350 7.73 -1.30 4.94
N THR A 351 8.99 -0.90 5.08
CA THR A 351 10.08 -1.74 5.61
C THR A 351 10.77 -1.02 6.76
N LYS A 352 11.87 -1.53 7.33
CA LYS A 352 12.68 -0.81 8.32
C LYS A 352 13.62 0.24 7.71
N THR A 353 13.98 0.13 6.43
CA THR A 353 14.94 1.05 5.79
C THR A 353 14.32 2.01 4.78
N MET A 354 13.21 1.60 4.16
CA MET A 354 12.50 2.37 3.15
C MET A 354 10.97 2.23 3.25
N ASN A 355 10.26 3.12 2.56
CA ASN A 355 8.86 2.94 2.24
C ASN A 355 8.63 3.15 0.74
N ALA A 356 7.76 2.35 0.16
CA ALA A 356 7.35 2.45 -1.24
C ALA A 356 5.91 2.93 -1.32
N LEU A 357 5.70 4.13 -1.84
CA LEU A 357 4.37 4.67 -2.13
C LEU A 357 3.93 4.13 -3.50
N PHE A 358 2.86 3.35 -3.54
CA PHE A 358 2.29 2.90 -4.80
C PHE A 358 1.49 4.05 -5.43
N THR A 359 1.83 4.40 -6.66
CA THR A 359 1.23 5.53 -7.38
C THR A 359 0.53 5.10 -8.66
N SER A 360 0.61 3.82 -9.02
CA SER A 360 -0.14 3.24 -10.11
C SER A 360 -0.42 1.77 -9.83
N SER A 361 -1.69 1.37 -9.94
CA SER A 361 -2.12 0.00 -9.68
C SER A 361 -3.43 -0.30 -10.40
N ILE A 362 -3.69 -1.59 -10.61
CA ILE A 362 -4.93 -2.08 -11.24
C ILE A 362 -5.46 -3.28 -10.47
N ARG A 363 -6.78 -3.36 -10.29
CA ARG A 363 -7.43 -4.49 -9.64
C ARG A 363 -7.45 -5.68 -10.60
N LEU A 364 -7.18 -6.87 -10.06
CA LEU A 364 -7.20 -8.11 -10.83
C LEU A 364 -8.54 -8.84 -10.70
N ASP A 365 -9.23 -8.62 -9.59
CA ASP A 365 -10.49 -9.28 -9.22
C ASP A 365 -11.74 -8.50 -9.65
N ASN A 366 -11.60 -7.29 -10.19
CA ASN A 366 -12.72 -6.51 -10.73
C ASN A 366 -12.31 -5.73 -12.00
N SER A 367 -13.31 -5.16 -12.68
CA SER A 367 -13.12 -4.43 -13.94
C SER A 367 -12.95 -2.92 -13.78
N GLU A 368 -12.55 -2.44 -12.61
CA GLU A 368 -12.37 -1.02 -12.36
C GLU A 368 -11.22 -0.42 -13.16
N GLN A 369 -11.28 0.89 -13.39
CA GLN A 369 -10.17 1.59 -14.02
C GLN A 369 -8.91 1.54 -13.13
N PRO A 370 -7.71 1.50 -13.76
CA PRO A 370 -6.46 1.64 -13.04
C PRO A 370 -6.44 2.95 -12.24
N ILE A 371 -5.86 2.90 -11.05
CA ILE A 371 -5.60 4.10 -10.27
C ILE A 371 -4.26 4.68 -10.68
N ILE A 372 -4.25 6.00 -10.88
CA ILE A 372 -3.05 6.77 -11.14
C ILE A 372 -2.99 7.96 -10.17
N GLY A 373 -1.90 8.02 -9.40
CA GLY A 373 -1.68 8.98 -8.32
C GLY A 373 -1.66 8.31 -6.95
N ALA A 374 -1.33 9.11 -5.93
CA ALA A 374 -1.14 8.60 -4.57
C ALA A 374 -2.46 8.43 -3.78
N SER A 375 -3.61 8.77 -4.34
CA SER A 375 -4.80 9.15 -3.55
C SER A 375 -5.89 8.09 -3.39
N SER A 376 -5.66 6.83 -3.72
CA SER A 376 -6.62 5.76 -3.46
C SER A 376 -5.97 4.39 -3.65
N ALA A 377 -6.49 3.38 -2.97
CA ALA A 377 -6.13 1.97 -3.15
C ALA A 377 -7.22 1.17 -3.90
N ASN A 378 -8.16 1.86 -4.54
CA ASN A 378 -9.29 1.26 -5.28
C ASN A 378 -10.15 0.34 -4.41
N GLY A 379 -10.39 0.70 -3.15
CA GLY A 379 -11.12 -0.17 -2.21
C GLY A 379 -10.36 -1.43 -1.78
N PHE A 380 -9.07 -1.55 -2.11
CA PHE A 380 -8.15 -2.51 -1.50
C PHE A 380 -7.81 -2.06 -0.08
N ILE A 381 -8.00 -2.95 0.90
CA ILE A 381 -7.76 -2.67 2.31
C ILE A 381 -6.81 -3.77 2.80
N PRO A 382 -5.52 -3.47 3.01
CA PRO A 382 -4.57 -4.44 3.52
C PRO A 382 -4.85 -4.75 4.98
N SER A 383 -4.54 -5.98 5.39
CA SER A 383 -4.52 -6.45 6.77
C SER A 383 -3.15 -7.08 7.09
N LYS A 384 -3.00 -7.63 8.30
CA LYS A 384 -1.81 -8.44 8.64
C LYS A 384 -1.69 -9.69 7.76
N GLU A 385 -2.81 -10.17 7.20
CA GLU A 385 -2.83 -11.37 6.36
C GLU A 385 -2.51 -11.10 4.90
N THR A 386 -2.40 -9.83 4.50
CA THR A 386 -2.03 -9.41 3.15
C THR A 386 -0.84 -10.20 2.65
N ARG A 387 -1.01 -10.86 1.49
CA ARG A 387 0.06 -11.61 0.84
C ARG A 387 0.68 -10.80 -0.27
N ILE A 388 1.99 -10.95 -0.43
CA ILE A 388 2.79 -10.20 -1.40
C ILE A 388 3.49 -11.19 -2.31
N PHE A 389 3.32 -11.02 -3.62
CA PHE A 389 3.92 -11.86 -4.64
C PHE A 389 4.78 -11.03 -5.58
N VAL A 390 6.01 -11.46 -5.79
CA VAL A 390 6.95 -10.85 -6.73
C VAL A 390 7.05 -11.68 -8.00
N GLU A 391 7.28 -11.00 -9.13
CA GLU A 391 7.42 -11.67 -10.42
C GLU A 391 8.77 -12.42 -10.48
N LYS A 392 8.74 -13.68 -10.93
CA LYS A 392 9.88 -14.60 -10.83
C LYS A 392 11.04 -14.18 -11.72
N HIS A 393 10.78 -13.62 -12.91
CA HIS A 393 11.84 -13.11 -13.79
C HIS A 393 12.54 -11.90 -13.14
N LYS A 394 11.81 -10.99 -12.48
CA LYS A 394 12.38 -9.89 -11.69
C LYS A 394 13.25 -10.39 -10.55
N LEU A 395 12.82 -11.46 -9.87
CA LEU A 395 13.63 -12.09 -8.84
C LEU A 395 14.95 -12.64 -9.41
N GLN A 396 14.93 -13.21 -10.62
CA GLN A 396 16.13 -13.69 -11.30
C GLN A 396 17.04 -12.53 -11.72
N GLU A 397 16.50 -11.43 -12.25
CA GLU A 397 17.25 -10.19 -12.53
C GLU A 397 17.98 -9.69 -11.28
N VAL A 398 17.28 -9.66 -10.13
CA VAL A 398 17.85 -9.24 -8.84
C VAL A 398 18.95 -10.18 -8.37
N LYS A 399 18.78 -11.50 -8.51
CA LYS A 399 19.82 -12.48 -8.16
C LYS A 399 21.10 -12.25 -8.96
N THR A 400 20.98 -11.92 -10.25
CA THR A 400 22.11 -11.54 -11.10
C THR A 400 22.74 -10.23 -10.63
N LEU A 401 21.94 -9.18 -10.41
CA LEU A 401 22.41 -7.87 -9.90
C LEU A 401 23.17 -7.99 -8.58
N MET A 402 22.76 -8.89 -7.70
CA MET A 402 23.40 -9.13 -6.40
C MET A 402 24.76 -9.86 -6.51
N GLN A 403 25.02 -10.55 -7.62
CA GLN A 403 26.28 -11.24 -7.90
C GLN A 403 27.31 -10.34 -8.60
N GLU A 404 26.84 -9.26 -9.24
CA GLU A 404 27.71 -8.29 -9.90
C GLU A 404 28.55 -7.50 -8.87
N THR A 405 29.87 -7.62 -8.97
CA THR A 405 30.85 -6.93 -8.12
C THR A 405 31.21 -5.52 -8.62
N THR A 406 30.44 -4.97 -9.56
CA THR A 406 30.76 -3.69 -10.20
C THR A 406 30.83 -2.57 -9.15
N PRO A 407 31.97 -1.88 -9.00
CA PRO A 407 32.14 -0.83 -8.01
C PRO A 407 31.13 0.29 -8.27
N SER A 408 30.36 0.66 -7.24
CA SER A 408 29.38 1.73 -7.34
C SER A 408 30.12 3.04 -7.59
N THR A 409 29.90 3.65 -8.75
CA THR A 409 30.22 5.07 -8.91
C THR A 409 29.11 5.86 -8.23
N ASN A 410 29.49 6.89 -7.44
CA ASN A 410 28.56 7.79 -6.74
C ASN A 410 27.74 8.69 -7.70
N LYS A 411 27.64 8.33 -8.98
CA LYS A 411 26.81 9.05 -9.96
C LYS A 411 25.36 8.64 -9.76
N GLN A 412 24.46 9.55 -10.14
CA GLN A 412 23.01 9.36 -10.10
C GLN A 412 22.60 7.94 -10.50
N GLN A 413 21.97 7.23 -9.57
CA GLN A 413 21.50 5.88 -9.84
C GLN A 413 20.16 5.97 -10.58
N LEU A 414 20.21 5.75 -11.90
CA LEU A 414 19.02 5.51 -12.71
C LEU A 414 18.56 4.07 -12.50
N LEU A 415 17.24 3.87 -12.43
CA LEU A 415 16.62 2.54 -12.41
C LEU A 415 16.56 1.94 -13.83
N TYR A 416 16.40 2.81 -14.83
CA TYR A 416 16.38 2.44 -16.25
C TYR A 416 17.32 3.33 -17.05
N SER A 417 17.84 2.81 -18.16
CA SER A 417 18.71 3.56 -19.07
C SER A 417 17.97 4.57 -19.97
N PHE A 418 16.68 4.78 -19.75
CA PHE A 418 15.81 5.64 -20.55
C PHE A 418 14.86 6.47 -19.68
N ASP A 419 14.36 7.58 -20.24
CA ASP A 419 13.32 8.42 -19.67
C ASP A 419 13.56 8.82 -18.21
N GLU A 420 14.74 9.37 -17.95
CA GLU A 420 15.25 9.73 -16.62
C GLU A 420 14.29 10.61 -15.81
N PHE A 421 13.59 11.56 -16.45
CA PHE A 421 12.61 12.42 -15.78
C PHE A 421 11.38 11.66 -15.29
N SER A 422 11.01 10.57 -15.94
CA SER A 422 9.90 9.73 -15.50
C SER A 422 10.24 8.89 -14.27
N GLN A 423 11.53 8.77 -13.97
CA GLN A 423 12.03 8.09 -12.77
C GLN A 423 12.16 9.04 -11.56
N LEU A 424 11.91 10.34 -11.74
CA LEU A 424 11.81 11.28 -10.62
C LEU A 424 10.48 11.12 -9.89
N ARG A 425 10.52 11.19 -8.56
CA ARG A 425 9.33 11.14 -7.70
C ARG A 425 8.46 12.37 -7.88
N GLN A 426 7.15 12.21 -7.73
CA GLN A 426 6.18 13.30 -7.78
C GLN A 426 6.18 14.07 -6.46
N VAL A 427 7.18 14.92 -6.29
CA VAL A 427 7.38 15.76 -5.10
C VAL A 427 6.90 17.19 -5.33
N ARG A 428 6.52 17.88 -4.26
CA ARG A 428 6.00 19.26 -4.32
C ARG A 428 6.81 20.26 -3.51
N SER A 429 7.97 19.86 -3.01
CA SER A 429 8.76 20.68 -2.08
C SER A 429 10.22 20.23 -2.01
N LYS A 430 11.04 20.97 -1.25
CA LYS A 430 12.44 20.66 -0.93
C LYS A 430 13.30 20.64 -2.18
N PHE A 431 12.99 21.52 -3.14
CA PHE A 431 13.75 21.68 -4.37
C PHE A 431 15.15 22.25 -4.13
N ASP A 432 15.42 22.73 -2.90
CA ASP A 432 16.73 23.09 -2.39
C ASP A 432 17.58 21.88 -1.94
N ARG A 433 17.08 20.64 -2.05
CA ARG A 433 17.74 19.43 -1.55
C ARG A 433 18.11 18.46 -2.68
N PRO A 434 19.34 17.92 -2.72
CA PRO A 434 19.76 16.99 -3.77
C PRO A 434 18.86 15.73 -3.87
N SER A 435 18.42 15.19 -2.73
CA SER A 435 17.61 13.97 -2.69
C SER A 435 16.24 14.09 -3.39
N THR A 436 15.78 15.32 -3.65
CA THR A 436 14.56 15.59 -4.44
C THR A 436 14.72 15.16 -5.90
N PHE A 437 15.96 15.12 -6.40
CA PHE A 437 16.30 14.84 -7.80
C PHE A 437 16.81 13.39 -8.01
N LEU A 438 16.64 12.51 -7.02
CA LEU A 438 16.97 11.09 -7.14
C LEU A 438 15.89 10.34 -7.95
N CYS A 439 16.34 9.48 -8.85
CA CYS A 439 15.49 8.70 -9.76
C CYS A 439 14.93 7.44 -9.07
N TYR A 440 14.08 7.63 -8.07
CA TYR A 440 13.55 6.55 -7.22
C TYR A 440 12.09 6.17 -7.52
N ARG A 441 11.62 6.45 -8.72
CA ARG A 441 10.28 6.09 -9.20
C ARG A 441 10.37 4.96 -10.22
N PHE A 442 9.72 3.84 -9.93
CA PHE A 442 9.70 2.66 -10.78
C PHE A 442 8.35 2.52 -11.50
N THR A 443 8.37 1.83 -12.64
CA THR A 443 7.18 1.52 -13.46
C THR A 443 7.27 0.10 -14.01
N SER A 444 6.13 -0.58 -14.11
CA SER A 444 6.03 -1.92 -14.70
C SER A 444 6.36 -1.91 -16.21
N LYS A 445 6.66 -3.08 -16.79
CA LYS A 445 6.83 -3.21 -18.25
C LYS A 445 5.56 -2.89 -19.03
N TYR A 446 4.40 -2.93 -18.38
CA TYR A 446 3.11 -2.59 -18.99
C TYR A 446 2.89 -1.08 -19.07
N THR A 447 3.56 -0.30 -18.22
CA THR A 447 3.33 1.14 -18.10
C THR A 447 4.59 1.96 -18.35
N ASN A 448 5.70 1.34 -18.73
CA ASN A 448 6.96 2.02 -19.04
C ASN A 448 6.98 2.64 -20.46
N ASP A 449 5.84 3.04 -21.01
CA ASP A 449 5.71 3.79 -22.26
C ASP A 449 5.25 5.22 -21.94
N ILE A 450 5.71 6.21 -22.70
CA ILE A 450 5.35 7.63 -22.49
C ILE A 450 3.83 7.88 -22.47
N ARG A 451 3.02 7.04 -23.11
CA ARG A 451 1.55 7.13 -23.16
C ARG A 451 0.85 6.58 -21.92
N MET A 452 1.57 5.80 -21.10
CA MET A 452 1.04 5.07 -19.95
C MET A 452 1.73 5.40 -18.63
N ARG A 453 2.87 6.08 -18.66
CA ARG A 453 3.52 6.53 -17.42
C ARG A 453 2.72 7.67 -16.80
N PRO A 454 2.49 7.65 -15.48
CA PRO A 454 1.86 8.77 -14.80
C PRO A 454 2.65 10.06 -15.01
N LEU A 455 1.94 11.15 -15.28
CA LEU A 455 2.50 12.49 -15.34
C LEU A 455 2.91 12.96 -13.96
N THR A 456 4.01 13.71 -13.95
CA THR A 456 4.58 14.38 -12.78
C THR A 456 4.86 15.83 -13.13
N ILE A 457 5.33 16.62 -12.16
CA ILE A 457 5.84 17.98 -12.43
C ILE A 457 7.02 17.97 -13.41
N TRP A 458 7.72 16.84 -13.55
CA TRP A 458 8.87 16.65 -14.42
C TRP A 458 8.47 16.24 -15.84
N THR A 459 7.35 15.53 -16.02
CA THR A 459 6.98 14.94 -17.32
C THR A 459 5.76 15.59 -17.97
N LEU A 460 5.05 16.48 -17.28
CA LEU A 460 3.92 17.21 -17.85
C LEU A 460 4.31 17.99 -19.11
N ALA A 461 5.56 18.47 -19.18
CA ALA A 461 6.12 19.15 -20.36
C ALA A 461 6.16 18.27 -21.62
N ASP A 462 6.22 16.94 -21.48
CA ASP A 462 6.38 16.00 -22.59
C ASP A 462 5.03 15.46 -23.09
N ARG A 463 3.93 15.90 -22.48
CA ARG A 463 2.59 15.48 -22.86
C ARG A 463 2.24 16.06 -24.23
N SER A 464 2.08 15.18 -25.23
CA SER A 464 1.55 15.56 -26.53
C SER A 464 0.13 16.13 -26.39
N ARG A 465 -0.11 17.30 -27.01
CA ARG A 465 -1.41 17.94 -27.11
C ARG A 465 -1.64 18.36 -28.55
N ASN A 466 -2.90 18.31 -28.99
CA ASN A 466 -3.34 18.79 -30.30
C ASN A 466 -3.43 20.33 -30.37
N GLN A 467 -2.60 21.05 -29.60
CA GLN A 467 -2.59 22.51 -29.55
C GLN A 467 -1.21 23.03 -29.90
N ASP A 468 -1.16 24.08 -30.72
CA ASP A 468 0.10 24.65 -31.23
C ASP A 468 0.92 25.40 -30.15
N ARG A 469 0.33 25.67 -28.98
CA ARG A 469 0.99 26.42 -27.89
C ARG A 469 0.96 25.64 -26.56
N ASP A 470 2.09 25.67 -25.87
CA ASP A 470 2.21 25.14 -24.51
C ASP A 470 1.23 25.83 -23.55
N SER A 471 0.67 25.06 -22.60
CA SER A 471 -0.02 25.68 -21.45
C SER A 471 0.99 26.29 -20.49
N ASP A 472 0.50 27.16 -19.61
CA ASP A 472 1.32 27.71 -18.52
C ASP A 472 1.88 26.58 -17.64
N ALA A 473 1.11 25.52 -17.40
CA ALA A 473 1.54 24.36 -16.62
C ALA A 473 2.64 23.56 -17.35
N THR A 474 2.52 23.36 -18.67
CA THR A 474 3.58 22.78 -19.50
C THR A 474 4.85 23.61 -19.42
N THR A 475 4.74 24.94 -19.50
CA THR A 475 5.88 25.88 -19.37
C THR A 475 6.55 25.79 -18.00
N ALA A 476 5.77 25.72 -16.93
CA ALA A 476 6.27 25.51 -15.57
C ALA A 476 6.96 24.15 -15.40
N SER A 477 6.42 23.09 -16.00
CA SER A 477 7.06 21.77 -16.02
C SER A 477 8.41 21.79 -16.75
N LYS A 478 8.55 22.58 -17.81
CA LYS A 478 9.85 22.81 -18.48
C LYS A 478 10.88 23.44 -17.54
N LEU A 479 10.48 24.34 -16.65
CA LEU A 479 11.39 24.88 -15.62
C LEU A 479 11.86 23.76 -14.67
N PHE A 480 10.95 22.92 -14.19
CA PHE A 480 11.29 21.79 -13.32
C PHE A 480 12.27 20.82 -13.99
N LYS A 481 12.02 20.43 -15.25
CA LYS A 481 12.96 19.62 -16.04
C LYS A 481 14.33 20.26 -16.12
N HIS A 482 14.36 21.55 -16.44
CA HIS A 482 15.60 22.29 -16.60
C HIS A 482 16.44 22.32 -15.32
N ILE A 483 15.79 22.54 -14.18
CA ILE A 483 16.39 22.50 -12.84
C ILE A 483 16.94 21.10 -12.55
N ALA A 484 16.16 20.05 -12.77
CA ALA A 484 16.60 18.67 -12.54
C ALA A 484 17.85 18.33 -13.37
N SER A 485 17.87 18.70 -14.66
CA SER A 485 19.03 18.47 -15.53
C SER A 485 20.30 19.16 -15.02
N HIS A 486 20.18 20.38 -14.49
CA HIS A 486 21.34 21.10 -13.94
C HIS A 486 21.81 20.44 -12.65
N VAL A 487 20.90 20.00 -11.78
CA VAL A 487 21.28 19.27 -10.56
C VAL A 487 21.95 17.94 -10.89
N TRP A 488 21.51 17.22 -11.91
CA TRP A 488 22.18 15.98 -12.31
C TRP A 488 23.57 16.19 -12.88
N LYS A 489 23.78 17.30 -13.58
CA LYS A 489 25.06 17.61 -14.21
C LYS A 489 26.08 18.18 -13.22
N ASP A 490 25.65 19.12 -12.40
CA ASP A 490 26.52 19.99 -11.60
C ASP A 490 26.33 19.77 -10.08
N ASP A 491 25.47 18.83 -9.67
CA ASP A 491 25.18 18.43 -8.28
C ASP A 491 24.89 19.64 -7.36
N VAL A 492 25.63 19.78 -6.26
CA VAL A 492 25.44 20.85 -5.27
C VAL A 492 25.82 22.23 -5.81
N GLU A 493 26.58 22.30 -6.91
CA GLU A 493 26.97 23.54 -7.59
C GLU A 493 26.00 23.95 -8.70
N ALA A 494 24.93 23.19 -8.91
CA ALA A 494 23.92 23.49 -9.91
C ALA A 494 23.31 24.89 -9.72
N SER A 495 23.21 25.60 -10.82
CA SER A 495 22.67 26.96 -10.87
C SER A 495 21.60 27.09 -11.96
N LEU A 496 20.68 28.03 -11.73
CA LEU A 496 19.62 28.39 -12.65
C LEU A 496 19.95 29.74 -13.29
N ASP A 497 19.95 29.79 -14.61
CA ASP A 497 20.15 31.03 -15.37
C ASP A 497 18.84 31.82 -15.47
N ARG A 498 18.94 33.12 -15.14
CA ARG A 498 17.84 34.09 -15.25
C ARG A 498 17.26 34.15 -16.66
N SER A 499 18.09 34.02 -17.69
CA SER A 499 17.67 34.08 -19.10
C SER A 499 16.64 32.99 -19.44
N ILE A 500 16.75 31.85 -18.77
CA ILE A 500 15.88 30.68 -18.97
C ILE A 500 14.53 30.91 -18.29
N VAL A 501 14.55 31.45 -17.07
CA VAL A 501 13.34 31.89 -16.36
C VAL A 501 12.59 32.94 -17.18
N ALA A 502 13.30 33.96 -17.67
CA ALA A 502 12.71 35.04 -18.48
C ALA A 502 12.19 34.58 -19.85
N ARG A 503 12.84 33.56 -20.45
CA ARG A 503 12.35 32.93 -21.69
C ARG A 503 11.06 32.16 -21.44
N LEU A 504 11.00 31.35 -20.39
CA LEU A 504 9.81 30.57 -20.04
C LEU A 504 8.65 31.49 -19.63
N ARG A 505 8.92 32.53 -18.83
CA ARG A 505 7.94 33.54 -18.45
C ARG A 505 7.20 34.14 -19.65
N ARG A 506 7.93 34.48 -20.72
CA ARG A 506 7.36 35.05 -21.97
C ARG A 506 6.42 34.10 -22.71
N GLN A 507 6.49 32.79 -22.45
CA GLN A 507 5.60 31.80 -23.04
C GLN A 507 4.27 31.72 -22.29
N CYS A 508 4.24 32.13 -21.02
CA CYS A 508 3.04 32.13 -20.19
C CYS A 508 2.01 33.17 -20.63
N LYS A 509 0.75 32.98 -20.22
CA LYS A 509 -0.30 33.98 -20.35
C LYS A 509 0.04 35.22 -19.52
N PRO A 510 -0.09 36.44 -20.09
CA PRO A 510 0.09 37.68 -19.35
C PRO A 510 -0.77 37.71 -18.10
N GLU A 511 -0.21 38.18 -16.99
CA GLU A 511 -0.88 38.30 -15.68
C GLU A 511 -1.35 36.98 -15.06
N GLY A 512 -1.04 35.83 -15.67
CA GLY A 512 -1.36 34.52 -15.15
C GLY A 512 -0.58 34.21 -13.86
N LYS A 513 -1.17 33.39 -12.98
CA LYS A 513 -0.52 33.02 -11.69
C LYS A 513 0.87 32.43 -11.87
N ILE A 514 1.07 31.62 -12.91
CA ILE A 514 2.37 31.00 -13.21
C ILE A 514 3.36 32.06 -13.71
N GLU A 515 2.93 32.98 -14.58
CA GLU A 515 3.77 34.10 -15.05
C GLU A 515 4.24 34.97 -13.88
N GLN A 516 3.36 35.28 -12.93
CA GLN A 516 3.69 36.04 -11.73
C GLN A 516 4.74 35.32 -10.85
N LEU A 517 4.65 33.98 -10.75
CA LEU A 517 5.66 33.20 -10.03
C LEU A 517 7.01 33.21 -10.75
N PHE A 518 7.04 33.12 -12.09
CA PHE A 518 8.27 33.32 -12.86
C PHE A 518 8.85 34.73 -12.61
N ALA A 519 8.02 35.77 -12.59
CA ALA A 519 8.44 37.13 -12.28
C ALA A 519 9.03 37.24 -10.86
N ASN A 520 8.48 36.51 -9.88
CA ASN A 520 9.03 36.45 -8.54
C ASN A 520 10.37 35.71 -8.50
N ILE A 521 10.52 34.62 -9.26
CA ILE A 521 11.79 33.90 -9.38
C ILE A 521 12.86 34.83 -10.00
N GLU A 522 12.53 35.61 -11.02
CA GLU A 522 13.45 36.60 -11.60
C GLU A 522 13.93 37.66 -10.61
N LYS A 523 13.12 38.00 -9.59
CA LYS A 523 13.50 38.97 -8.55
C LYS A 523 14.49 38.39 -7.53
N ILE A 524 14.66 37.07 -7.46
CA ILE A 524 15.63 36.42 -6.56
C ILE A 524 17.07 36.73 -6.99
N TYR A 525 17.27 37.06 -8.27
CA TYR A 525 18.57 37.41 -8.82
C TYR A 525 18.96 38.82 -8.36
N THR A 526 19.94 38.90 -7.46
CA THR A 526 20.36 40.17 -6.85
C THR A 526 21.27 40.98 -7.77
N LYS A 527 22.33 40.36 -8.32
CA LYS A 527 23.33 40.99 -9.21
C LYS A 527 23.88 40.05 -10.30
N GLU A 528 23.91 38.75 -10.02
CA GLU A 528 24.39 37.73 -10.95
C GLU A 528 23.26 37.22 -11.86
N ASN A 529 23.61 36.79 -13.07
CA ASN A 529 22.65 36.18 -14.00
C ASN A 529 22.33 34.71 -13.66
N SER A 530 22.96 34.15 -12.64
CA SER A 530 22.75 32.79 -12.16
C SER A 530 22.41 32.79 -10.67
N SER A 531 21.60 31.83 -10.24
CA SER A 531 21.30 31.59 -8.82
C SER A 531 21.49 30.13 -8.48
N LYS A 532 22.12 29.80 -7.34
CA LYS A 532 22.24 28.40 -6.89
C LYS A 532 20.86 27.77 -6.74
N ILE A 533 20.74 26.50 -7.12
CA ILE A 533 19.53 25.71 -6.96
C ILE A 533 19.52 25.08 -5.57
N ILE A 534 20.56 24.31 -5.26
CA ILE A 534 20.70 23.60 -3.98
C ILE A 534 21.00 24.59 -2.86
N GLY A 535 20.32 24.43 -1.71
CA GLY A 535 20.40 25.33 -0.56
C GLY A 535 19.63 26.65 -0.69
N ASN A 536 19.04 26.95 -1.87
CA ASN A 536 18.32 28.19 -2.10
C ASN A 536 16.85 28.10 -1.66
N LYS A 537 16.60 28.52 -0.41
CA LYS A 537 15.26 28.49 0.20
C LYS A 537 14.25 29.45 -0.44
N ASP A 538 14.71 30.56 -1.00
CA ASP A 538 13.84 31.53 -1.67
C ASP A 538 13.32 30.97 -2.99
N LEU A 539 14.20 30.33 -3.76
CA LEU A 539 13.81 29.62 -4.97
C LEU A 539 12.87 28.45 -4.66
N ASP A 540 13.19 27.61 -3.67
CA ASP A 540 12.32 26.50 -3.24
C ASP A 540 10.92 26.98 -2.83
N ARG A 541 10.80 28.13 -2.16
CA ARG A 541 9.50 28.71 -1.78
C ARG A 541 8.63 29.02 -3.00
N GLU A 542 9.20 29.58 -4.06
CA GLU A 542 8.44 29.88 -5.28
C GLU A 542 8.17 28.61 -6.10
N LEU A 543 9.11 27.67 -6.16
CA LEU A 543 8.93 26.37 -6.81
C LEU A 543 7.84 25.53 -6.13
N LYS A 544 7.70 25.57 -4.80
CA LYS A 544 6.59 24.94 -4.06
C LYS A 544 5.23 25.46 -4.52
N LYS A 545 5.09 26.78 -4.66
CA LYS A 545 3.85 27.40 -5.16
C LYS A 545 3.58 26.96 -6.59
N LEU A 546 4.63 26.92 -7.41
CA LEU A 546 4.52 26.48 -8.81
C LEU A 546 4.06 25.01 -8.90
N ALA A 547 4.70 24.10 -8.16
CA ALA A 547 4.33 22.69 -8.12
C ALA A 547 2.88 22.48 -7.66
N ALA A 548 2.40 23.28 -6.71
CA ALA A 548 1.01 23.23 -6.27
C ALA A 548 0.03 23.54 -7.43
N LEU A 549 0.32 24.55 -8.25
CA LEU A 549 -0.51 24.95 -9.40
C LEU A 549 -0.57 23.89 -10.50
N LEU A 550 0.41 22.98 -10.59
CA LEU A 550 0.42 21.90 -11.60
C LEU A 550 -0.49 20.72 -11.22
N SER A 551 -0.95 20.65 -9.97
CA SER A 551 -1.61 19.46 -9.43
C SER A 551 -2.88 19.05 -10.20
N SER A 552 -3.72 20.02 -10.58
CA SER A 552 -4.97 19.75 -11.30
C SER A 552 -4.69 19.23 -12.72
N GLU A 553 -3.77 19.87 -13.44
CA GLU A 553 -3.47 19.50 -14.82
C GLU A 553 -2.76 18.14 -14.94
N ILE A 554 -1.96 17.80 -13.92
CA ILE A 554 -1.39 16.46 -13.75
C ILE A 554 -2.50 15.44 -13.46
N ALA A 555 -3.41 15.73 -12.52
CA ALA A 555 -4.52 14.82 -12.20
C ALA A 555 -5.40 14.57 -13.43
N ASP A 556 -5.73 15.60 -14.19
CA ASP A 556 -6.53 15.47 -15.41
C ASP A 556 -5.79 14.72 -16.52
N GLY A 557 -4.47 14.92 -16.67
CA GLY A 557 -3.68 14.11 -17.59
C GLY A 557 -3.58 12.65 -17.18
N ASN A 558 -3.52 12.38 -15.88
CA ASN A 558 -3.47 11.02 -15.34
C ASN A 558 -4.79 10.26 -15.51
N LYS A 559 -5.94 10.94 -15.61
CA LYS A 559 -7.22 10.30 -16.03
C LYS A 559 -7.10 9.70 -17.43
N GLN A 560 -6.49 10.42 -18.38
CA GLN A 560 -6.26 9.89 -19.73
C GLN A 560 -5.30 8.70 -19.72
N ILE A 561 -4.25 8.76 -18.89
CA ILE A 561 -3.30 7.64 -18.74
C ILE A 561 -3.99 6.40 -18.17
N ALA A 562 -4.85 6.56 -17.16
CA ALA A 562 -5.64 5.45 -16.62
C ALA A 562 -6.48 4.78 -17.72
N ALA A 563 -7.13 5.58 -18.58
CA ALA A 563 -7.88 5.05 -19.72
C ALA A 563 -6.98 4.32 -20.74
N ASN A 564 -5.78 4.84 -21.04
CA ASN A 564 -4.83 4.20 -21.94
C ASN A 564 -4.34 2.84 -21.41
N ILE A 565 -4.03 2.77 -20.11
CA ILE A 565 -3.63 1.52 -19.45
C ILE A 565 -4.77 0.52 -19.54
N HIS A 566 -6.00 0.92 -19.18
CA HIS A 566 -7.17 0.05 -19.24
C HIS A 566 -7.40 -0.50 -20.67
N TYR A 567 -7.23 0.34 -21.69
CA TYR A 567 -7.35 -0.08 -23.10
C TYR A 567 -6.32 -1.17 -23.47
N ILE A 568 -5.05 -0.99 -23.11
CA ILE A 568 -4.00 -1.98 -23.45
C ILE A 568 -4.22 -3.30 -22.72
N PHE A 569 -4.60 -3.24 -21.46
CA PHE A 569 -4.90 -4.44 -20.69
C PHE A 569 -6.14 -5.22 -21.23
N ASN A 570 -7.05 -4.56 -21.95
CA ASN A 570 -8.22 -5.19 -22.58
C ASN A 570 -7.99 -5.68 -24.02
N GLN A 571 -6.99 -5.15 -24.73
CA GLN A 571 -6.70 -5.50 -26.14
C GLN A 571 -5.80 -6.72 -26.30
N THR A 572 -5.12 -7.14 -25.23
CA THR A 572 -4.15 -8.25 -25.24
C THR A 572 -4.73 -9.51 -24.60
#